data_AF-A0AA38LBK1-F1
#
_entry.id   AF-A0AA38LBK1-F1
#
_cell.length_a   1.000
_cell.length_b   1.000
_cell.length_c   1.000
_cell.angle_alpha   90.00
_cell.angle_beta   90.00
_cell.angle_gamma   90.00
#
_symmetry.space_group_name_H-M   'P 1'
#
loop_
_entity.id
_entity.type
_entity.pdbx_description
1 polymer ?
#
loop_
_entity_poly.entity_id
_entity_poly.type
_entity_poly.pdbx_seq_one_letter_code
_entity_poly.pdbx_strand_id
1 'polypeptide(L)'
;VRFGVLQAGNFGVSQSRKRAFIWAASPDESLPEWPEPMHVFASSQLKISLPGGLQYAAVKDAALGAPFRPITVRDTIGDLPLVGNGADKLEIT
;
A
#
# COMPACT_ATOMS: atom_id res chain seq x y z
N VAL A 1 20.21 -8.64 0.51
CA VAL A 1 19.23 -7.97 -0.37
C VAL A 1 17.90 -8.70 -0.26
N ARG A 2 16.77 -8.00 -0.34
CA ARG A 2 15.42 -8.58 -0.50
C ARG A 2 14.59 -7.73 -1.46
N PHE A 3 13.57 -8.31 -2.09
CA PHE A 3 12.65 -7.58 -2.97
C PHE A 3 11.21 -7.98 -2.66
N GLY A 4 10.25 -7.14 -3.02
CA GLY A 4 8.86 -7.39 -2.65
C GLY A 4 7.88 -6.44 -3.31
N VAL A 5 6.65 -6.89 -3.52
CA VAL A 5 5.54 -6.01 -3.94
C VAL A 5 4.67 -5.72 -2.73
N LEU A 6 4.46 -4.44 -2.44
CA LEU A 6 3.58 -3.96 -1.38
C LEU A 6 2.39 -3.22 -1.99
N GLN A 7 1.24 -3.28 -1.32
CA GLN A 7 0.02 -2.57 -1.69
C GLN A 7 -0.20 -1.37 -0.76
N ALA A 8 -0.22 -0.15 -1.31
CA ALA A 8 -0.33 1.07 -0.54
C ALA A 8 -1.59 1.09 0.36
N GLY A 9 -2.71 0.56 -0.14
CA GLY A 9 -3.96 0.48 0.62
C GLY A 9 -3.86 -0.27 1.95
N ASN A 10 -2.90 -1.20 2.09
CA ASN A 10 -2.64 -1.89 3.36
C ASN A 10 -1.92 -1.01 4.41
N PHE A 11 -1.48 0.18 4.02
CA PHE A 11 -0.72 1.12 4.84
C PHE A 11 -1.44 2.47 4.98
N GLY A 12 -2.78 2.48 4.89
CA GLY A 12 -3.59 3.62 5.32
C GLY A 12 -3.93 4.64 4.24
N VAL A 13 -3.96 4.25 2.96
CA VAL A 13 -4.43 5.13 1.88
C VAL A 13 -5.62 4.53 1.14
N SER A 14 -6.54 5.38 0.66
CA SER A 14 -7.70 4.94 -0.13
C SER A 14 -7.35 4.69 -1.61
N GLN A 15 -6.24 3.99 -1.87
CA GLN A 15 -5.72 3.79 -3.22
C GLN A 15 -5.21 2.36 -3.42
N SER A 16 -5.64 1.73 -4.53
CA SER A 16 -5.02 0.50 -5.01
C SER A 16 -3.77 0.84 -5.82
N ARG A 17 -2.59 0.72 -5.21
CA ARG A 17 -1.31 1.03 -5.81
C ARG A 17 -0.25 0.05 -5.32
N LYS A 18 0.09 -0.91 -6.20
CA LYS A 18 1.17 -1.86 -5.96
C LYS A 18 2.50 -1.27 -6.42
N ARG A 19 3.54 -1.46 -5.63
CA ARG A 19 4.90 -1.04 -5.96
C ARG A 19 5.89 -2.13 -5.58
N ALA A 20 6.87 -2.35 -6.45
CA ALA A 20 8.01 -3.19 -6.16
C ALA A 20 9.05 -2.38 -5.38
N PHE A 21 9.60 -2.99 -4.34
CA PHE A 21 10.65 -2.44 -3.50
C PHE A 21 11.83 -3.40 -3.50
N ILE A 22 13.04 -2.85 -3.44
CA ILE A 22 14.28 -3.60 -3.33
C ILE A 22 15.05 -3.00 -2.15
N TRP A 23 15.37 -3.82 -1.16
CA TRP A 23 16.20 -3.45 -0.02
C TRP A 23 17.57 -4.10 -0.12
N ALA A 24 18.59 -3.34 0.23
CA ALA A 24 19.94 -3.81 0.45
C ALA A 24 20.47 -3.19 1.74
N ALA A 25 21.36 -3.90 2.42
CA ALA A 25 22.08 -3.41 3.59
C ALA A 25 23.56 -3.74 3.41
N SER A 26 24.44 -2.94 4.03
CA SER A 26 25.87 -3.24 4.16
C SER A 26 26.07 -4.60 4.85
N PRO A 27 27.19 -5.32 4.65
CA PRO A 27 27.47 -6.56 5.38
C PRO A 27 27.44 -6.41 6.91
N ASP A 28 27.80 -5.23 7.41
CA ASP A 28 27.83 -4.91 8.84
C ASP A 28 26.47 -4.43 9.39
N GLU A 29 25.44 -4.36 8.52
CA GLU A 29 24.11 -3.85 8.86
C GLU A 29 23.05 -4.94 8.77
N SER A 30 22.06 -4.87 9.66
CA SER A 30 20.91 -5.77 9.61
C SER A 30 19.97 -5.36 8.48
N LEU A 31 19.65 -6.29 7.58
CA LEU A 31 18.67 -6.06 6.52
C LEU A 31 17.27 -5.88 7.13
N PRO A 32 16.57 -4.74 6.88
CA PRO A 32 15.26 -4.51 7.47
C PRO A 32 14.21 -5.55 7.08
N GLU A 33 13.27 -5.79 7.99
CA GLU A 33 12.05 -6.56 7.72
C GLU A 33 11.02 -5.74 6.94
N TRP A 34 10.09 -6.43 6.28
CA TRP A 34 8.97 -5.76 5.62
C TRP A 34 8.00 -5.20 6.66
N PRO A 35 7.44 -3.99 6.46
CA PRO A 35 6.40 -3.48 7.36
C PRO A 35 5.15 -4.34 7.24
N GLU A 36 4.53 -4.66 8.38
CA GLU A 36 3.28 -5.42 8.40
C GLU A 36 2.11 -4.55 7.92
N PRO A 37 1.19 -5.11 7.12
CA PRO A 37 -0.08 -4.48 6.79
C PRO A 37 -0.87 -4.03 8.03
N MET A 38 -1.22 -2.75 8.08
CA MET A 38 -2.00 -2.19 9.20
C MET A 38 -3.49 -2.07 8.86
N HIS A 39 -3.83 -1.93 7.58
CA HIS A 39 -5.21 -1.79 7.11
C HIS A 39 -5.62 -2.99 6.25
N VAL A 40 -6.84 -3.47 6.47
CA VAL A 40 -7.49 -4.42 5.56
C VAL A 40 -7.65 -3.74 4.22
N PHE A 41 -7.30 -4.43 3.15
CA PHE A 41 -7.52 -3.96 1.79
C PHE A 41 -7.82 -5.17 0.91
N ALA A 42 -8.76 -5.03 -0.02
CA ALA A 42 -9.06 -6.09 -0.99
C ALA A 42 -7.83 -6.28 -1.89
N SER A 43 -6.96 -7.22 -1.56
CA SER A 43 -5.79 -7.59 -2.35
C SER A 43 -5.96 -9.00 -2.90
N SER A 44 -5.56 -9.21 -4.15
CA SER A 44 -5.54 -10.54 -4.77
C SER A 44 -4.20 -10.91 -5.39
N GLN A 45 -3.22 -10.00 -5.49
CA GLN A 45 -1.98 -10.29 -6.23
C GLN A 45 -0.78 -9.49 -5.68
N LEU A 46 -0.26 -9.91 -4.52
CA LEU A 46 1.07 -9.51 -4.01
C LEU A 46 2.16 -10.54 -4.38
N LYS A 47 1.74 -11.68 -4.92
CA LYS A 47 2.62 -12.78 -5.30
C LYS A 47 3.31 -12.45 -6.62
N ILE A 48 4.61 -12.74 -6.66
CA ILE A 48 5.47 -12.62 -7.82
C ILE A 48 5.74 -14.04 -8.33
N SER A 49 5.32 -14.31 -9.57
CA SER A 49 5.62 -15.58 -10.23
C SER A 49 7.09 -15.67 -10.59
N LEU A 50 7.73 -16.75 -10.19
CA LEU A 50 9.12 -17.08 -10.50
C LEU A 50 9.19 -18.28 -11.46
N PRO A 51 10.31 -18.46 -12.18
CA PRO A 51 10.54 -19.64 -13.01
C PRO A 51 10.33 -20.94 -12.22
N GLY A 52 9.84 -21.98 -12.88
CA GLY A 52 9.56 -23.27 -12.25
C GLY A 52 8.25 -23.33 -11.45
N GLY A 53 7.34 -22.36 -11.63
CA GLY A 53 6.03 -22.34 -10.96
C GLY A 53 6.07 -21.87 -9.50
N LEU A 54 7.22 -21.37 -9.05
CA LEU A 54 7.39 -20.83 -7.72
C LEU A 54 6.69 -19.48 -7.58
N GLN A 55 6.24 -19.15 -6.37
CA GLN A 55 5.57 -17.90 -6.04
C GLN A 55 6.26 -17.28 -4.83
N TYR A 56 6.60 -16.00 -4.93
CA TYR A 56 7.20 -15.24 -3.84
C TYR A 56 6.24 -14.13 -3.37
N ALA A 57 6.06 -14.00 -2.05
CA ALA A 57 5.33 -12.88 -1.46
C ALA A 57 6.16 -12.29 -0.31
N ALA A 58 6.38 -10.99 -0.35
CA ALA A 58 7.14 -10.26 0.67
C ALA A 58 6.34 -10.06 1.97
N VAL A 59 5.04 -9.87 1.86
CA VAL A 59 4.12 -9.69 3.00
C VAL A 59 2.89 -10.57 2.81
N LYS A 60 2.25 -10.91 3.94
CA LYS A 60 0.97 -11.63 3.93
C LYS A 60 -0.11 -10.74 3.31
N ASP A 61 -1.08 -11.37 2.66
CA ASP A 61 -2.28 -10.66 2.21
C ASP A 61 -3.14 -10.30 3.42
N ALA A 62 -3.41 -9.01 3.61
CA ALA A 62 -4.25 -8.49 4.69
C ALA A 62 -5.75 -8.47 4.34
N ALA A 63 -6.16 -9.07 3.21
CA ALA A 63 -7.57 -9.19 2.83
C ALA A 63 -8.40 -9.97 3.87
N LEU A 64 -7.77 -10.93 4.58
CA LEU A 64 -8.44 -11.73 5.62
C LEU A 64 -8.46 -11.05 6.99
N GLY A 65 -7.70 -9.98 7.20
CA GLY A 65 -7.64 -9.28 8.47
C GLY A 65 -6.39 -8.41 8.63
N ALA A 66 -6.56 -7.29 9.32
CA ALA A 66 -5.52 -6.38 9.79
C ALA A 66 -6.09 -5.58 10.99
N PRO A 67 -5.25 -4.91 11.79
CA PRO A 67 -5.71 -4.15 12.96
C PRO A 67 -6.73 -3.05 12.64
N PHE A 68 -6.68 -2.43 11.45
CA PHE A 68 -7.54 -1.33 11.06
C PHE A 68 -8.39 -1.62 9.82
N ARG A 69 -9.54 -0.94 9.74
CA ARG A 69 -10.44 -0.95 8.57
C ARG A 69 -9.78 -0.34 7.34
N PRO A 70 -10.24 -0.64 6.10
CA PRO A 70 -9.81 0.07 4.91
C PRO A 70 -10.08 1.58 5.02
N ILE A 71 -9.16 2.38 4.48
CA ILE A 71 -9.35 3.82 4.27
C ILE A 71 -10.11 4.02 2.96
N THR A 72 -11.18 4.80 3.00
CA THR A 72 -12.10 5.03 1.90
C THR A 72 -11.89 6.40 1.27
N VAL A 73 -12.47 6.62 0.09
CA VAL A 73 -12.50 7.96 -0.54
C VAL A 73 -13.17 8.99 0.38
N ARG A 74 -14.23 8.58 1.11
CA ARG A 74 -14.89 9.45 2.10
C ARG A 74 -13.94 9.86 3.23
N ASP A 75 -13.06 8.97 3.70
CA ASP A 75 -12.08 9.30 4.74
C ASP A 75 -11.01 10.27 4.25
N THR A 76 -10.79 10.36 2.93
CA THR A 76 -9.68 11.12 2.33
C THR A 76 -10.10 12.50 1.84
N ILE A 77 -11.33 12.63 1.33
CA ILE A 77 -11.82 13.87 0.72
C ILE A 77 -13.27 14.22 1.13
N GLY A 78 -13.82 13.54 2.15
CA GLY A 78 -15.22 13.73 2.55
C GLY A 78 -15.52 15.05 3.25
N ASP A 79 -14.48 15.74 3.73
CA ASP A 79 -14.51 17.05 4.37
C ASP A 79 -14.26 18.21 3.39
N LEU A 80 -13.85 17.91 2.15
CA LEU A 80 -13.60 18.95 1.16
C LEU A 80 -14.91 19.63 0.74
N PRO A 81 -14.91 20.97 0.56
CA PRO A 81 -16.08 21.69 0.09
C PRO A 81 -16.40 21.31 -1.36
N LEU A 82 -17.66 21.55 -1.74
CA LEU A 82 -18.07 21.42 -3.13
C LEU A 82 -17.38 22.48 -4.00
N VAL A 83 -16.79 22.04 -5.10
CA VAL A 83 -16.18 22.90 -6.11
C VAL A 83 -16.77 22.58 -7.49
N GLY A 84 -16.80 23.59 -8.37
CA GLY A 84 -17.17 23.43 -9.77
C GLY A 84 -15.99 22.92 -10.61
N ASN A 85 -16.27 22.42 -11.81
CA ASN A 85 -15.22 22.10 -12.78
C ASN A 85 -14.44 23.37 -13.14
N GLY A 86 -13.10 23.28 -13.13
CA GLY A 86 -12.21 24.43 -13.40
C GLY A 86 -12.05 25.41 -12.23
N ALA A 87 -12.41 25.03 -11.01
CA ALA A 87 -12.13 25.84 -9.83
C ALA A 87 -10.61 26.12 -9.67
N ASP A 88 -10.27 27.39 -9.49
CA ASP A 88 -8.90 27.92 -9.41
C ASP A 88 -8.64 28.77 -8.15
N LYS A 89 -9.67 28.95 -7.30
CA LYS A 89 -9.55 29.65 -6.02
C LYS A 89 -8.60 28.89 -5.10
N LEU A 90 -7.53 29.56 -4.68
CA LEU A 90 -6.52 29.00 -3.79
C LEU A 90 -7.00 28.86 -2.34
N GLU A 91 -7.98 29.67 -1.93
CA GLU A 91 -8.55 29.63 -0.59
C GLU A 91 -10.07 29.40 -0.65
N ILE A 92 -10.54 28.54 0.23
CA ILE A 92 -11.95 28.26 0.47
C ILE A 92 -12.38 29.22 1.58
N THR A 93 -12.89 30.40 1.21
CA THR A 93 -13.56 31.33 2.15
C THR A 93 -15.05 31.03 2.20
#